data_AF-A0A963LA75-F1
#
_entry.id   AF-A0A963LA75-F1
#
_cell.length_a   1.000
_cell.length_b   1.000
_cell.length_c   1.000
_cell.angle_alpha   90.00
_cell.angle_beta   90.00
_cell.angle_gamma   90.00
#
_symmetry.space_group_name_H-M   'P 1'
#
loop_
_entity.id
_entity.type
_entity.pdbx_description
1 polymer ?
#
loop_
_entity_poly.entity_id
_entity_poly.type
_entity_poly.pdbx_seq_one_letter_code
_entity_poly.pdbx_strand_id
1 'polypeptide(L)' 'MPSNSPRSALSPENLGLLEAVARLGSMAAAARDLGMVPSALTYRVRQIEDALDVLLFDR' A
#
# COMPACT_ATOMS: atom_id res chain seq x y z
N MET A 1 10.85 7.20 16.96
CA MET A 1 10.62 6.82 15.55
C MET A 1 9.68 5.64 15.56
N PRO A 2 8.51 5.66 14.89
CA PRO A 2 7.74 4.43 14.72
C PRO A 2 8.68 3.43 14.06
N SER A 3 8.98 2.32 14.74
CA SER A 3 9.81 1.27 14.19
C SER A 3 9.05 0.72 13.00
N ASN A 4 9.55 0.99 11.79
CA ASN A 4 9.01 0.45 10.54
C ASN A 4 9.22 -1.06 10.54
N SER A 5 8.38 -1.75 11.32
CA SER A 5 8.52 -3.16 11.62
C SER A 5 7.66 -3.93 10.63
N PRO A 6 8.09 -5.10 10.15
CA PRO A 6 7.29 -5.91 9.24
C PRO A 6 5.85 -6.14 9.74
N ARG A 7 5.67 -6.28 11.07
CA ARG A 7 4.35 -6.43 11.69
C ARG A 7 3.44 -5.21 11.55
N SER A 8 3.96 -3.99 11.66
CA SER A 8 3.14 -2.78 11.51
C SER A 8 2.80 -2.50 10.06
N ALA A 9 3.64 -2.94 9.12
CA ALA A 9 3.38 -2.86 7.69
C ALA A 9 2.19 -3.74 7.26
N LEU A 10 1.98 -4.88 7.94
CA LEU A 10 0.89 -5.82 7.69
C LEU A 10 -0.36 -5.54 8.54
N SER A 11 -0.65 -4.26 8.82
CA SER A 11 -1.90 -3.88 9.48
C SER A 11 -3.12 -4.22 8.61
N PRO A 12 -4.31 -4.46 9.19
CA PRO A 12 -5.52 -4.72 8.41
C PRO A 12 -5.85 -3.62 7.37
N GLU A 13 -5.57 -2.37 7.72
CA GLU A 13 -5.75 -1.21 6.82
C GLU A 13 -4.81 -1.32 5.60
N ASN A 14 -3.54 -1.63 5.84
CA ASN A 14 -2.56 -1.79 4.77
C ASN A 14 -2.88 -3.02 3.91
N LEU A 15 -3.34 -4.12 4.50
CA LEU A 15 -3.77 -5.30 3.75
C LEU A 15 -4.98 -4.99 2.86
N GLY A 16 -5.97 -4.25 3.35
CA GLY A 16 -7.11 -3.81 2.55
C GLY A 16 -6.71 -2.90 1.39
N LEU A 17 -5.71 -2.04 1.62
CA LEU A 17 -5.13 -1.19 0.58
C LEU A 17 -4.44 -2.02 -0.51
N LEU A 18 -3.62 -3.00 -0.14
CA LEU A 18 -2.95 -3.90 -1.09
C LEU A 18 -3.95 -4.76 -1.87
N GLU A 19 -4.99 -5.27 -1.20
CA GLU A 19 -6.08 -6.01 -1.83
C GLU A 19 -6.78 -5.17 -2.91
N ALA A 20 -7.10 -3.91 -2.61
CA ALA A 20 -7.75 -3.03 -3.58
C ALA A 20 -6.87 -2.79 -4.83
N VAL A 21 -5.56 -2.61 -4.64
CA VAL A 21 -4.62 -2.45 -5.77
C VAL A 21 -4.55 -3.73 -6.60
N ALA A 22 -4.43 -4.89 -5.96
CA ALA A 22 -4.38 -6.18 -6.65
C ALA A 22 -5.68 -6.48 -7.42
N ARG A 23 -6.83 -6.21 -6.79
CA ARG A 23 -8.17 -6.42 -7.38
C ARG A 23 -8.44 -5.52 -8.58
N LEU A 24 -7.99 -4.26 -8.53
CA LEU A 24 -8.28 -3.26 -9.56
C LEU A 24 -7.17 -3.11 -10.61
N GLY A 25 -5.98 -3.66 -10.36
CA GLY A 25 -4.83 -3.61 -11.28
C GLY A 25 -4.26 -2.21 -11.53
N SER A 26 -4.67 -1.20 -10.76
CA SER A 26 -4.22 0.18 -10.95
C SER A 26 -4.25 0.97 -9.65
N MET A 27 -3.14 1.66 -9.35
CA MET A 27 -3.06 2.59 -8.23
C MET A 27 -4.11 3.70 -8.32
N ALA A 28 -4.36 4.25 -9.52
CA ALA A 28 -5.33 5.32 -9.69
C ALA A 28 -6.78 4.82 -9.51
N ALA A 29 -7.06 3.56 -9.84
CA ALA A 29 -8.38 2.95 -9.60
C ALA A 29 -8.58 2.65 -8.12
N ALA A 30 -7.60 2.01 -7.47
CA ALA A 30 -7.66 1.71 -6.04
C ALA A 30 -7.74 2.95 -5.17
N ALA A 31 -7.01 4.02 -5.51
CA ALA A 31 -7.10 5.27 -4.76
C ALA A 31 -8.51 5.86 -4.80
N ARG A 32 -9.17 5.84 -5.97
CA ARG A 32 -10.55 6.30 -6.12
C ARG A 32 -11.54 5.44 -5.35
N ASP A 33 -11.37 4.12 -5.38
CA ASP A 33 -12.19 3.15 -4.64
C ASP A 33 -12.10 3.38 -3.12
N LEU A 34 -10.89 3.68 -2.63
CA LEU A 34 -10.61 3.94 -1.22
C LEU A 34 -10.88 5.40 -0.79
N GLY A 35 -11.33 6.28 -1.68
CA GLY A 35 -11.53 7.70 -1.38
C GLY A 35 -10.23 8.48 -1.09
N MET A 36 -9.10 8.01 -1.63
CA MET A 36 -7.77 8.56 -1.42
C MET A 36 -7.23 9.24 -2.69
N VAL A 37 -6.25 10.12 -2.52
CA VAL A 37 -5.48 10.67 -3.65
C VAL A 37 -4.44 9.65 -4.11
N PRO A 38 -4.19 9.44 -5.43
CA PRO A 38 -3.25 8.43 -5.93
C PRO A 38 -1.81 8.52 -5.38
N SER A 39 -1.33 9.73 -5.09
CA SER A 39 -0.02 9.96 -4.49
C SER A 39 0.07 9.40 -3.07
N ALA A 40 -1.00 9.54 -2.27
CA ALA A 40 -1.06 9.02 -0.91
C ALA A 40 -1.03 7.48 -0.91
N LEU A 41 -1.76 6.86 -1.84
CA LEU A 41 -1.74 5.41 -2.02
C LEU A 41 -0.33 4.91 -2.38
N THR A 42 0.29 5.54 -3.39
CA THR A 42 1.66 5.21 -3.83
C THR A 42 2.66 5.31 -2.68
N TYR A 43 2.54 6.35 -1.87
CA TYR A 43 3.43 6.56 -0.73
C TYR A 43 3.24 5.48 0.33
N ARG A 44 2.00 5.11 0.65
CA ARG A 44 1.73 4.02 1.61
C ARG A 44 2.24 2.68 1.12
N VAL A 45 2.06 2.35 -0.16
CA VAL A 45 2.62 1.13 -0.75
C VAL A 45 4.14 1.11 -0.60
N ARG A 46 4.83 2.22 -0.92
CA ARG A 46 6.29 2.32 -0.74
C ARG A 46 6.73 2.10 0.70
N GLN A 47 6.01 2.67 1.67
CA GLN A 47 6.33 2.43 3.08
C GLN A 47 6.20 0.96 3.49
N ILE A 48 5.20 0.25 2.93
CA ILE A 48 5.02 -1.18 3.16
C ILE A 48 6.17 -1.96 2.50
N GLU A 49 6.50 -1.65 1.24
CA GLU A 49 7.64 -2.22 0.51
C GLU A 49 8.96 -2.04 1.29
N ASP A 50 9.24 -0.82 1.76
CA ASP A 50 10.43 -0.49 2.54
C ASP A 50 10.48 -1.21 3.90
N ALA A 51 9.33 -1.40 4.55
CA ALA A 51 9.23 -2.09 5.84
C ALA A 51 9.44 -3.59 5.73
N LEU A 52 9.06 -4.16 4.60
CA LEU A 52 9.13 -5.59 4.31
C LEU A 52 10.37 -5.97 3.51
N ASP A 53 11.10 -4.99 2.98
CA ASP A 53 12.24 -5.17 2.07
C ASP A 53 11.86 -5.99 0.82
N VAL A 54 10.71 -5.65 0.21
CA VAL A 54 10.17 -6.33 -0.98
C VAL A 54 9.57 -5.32 -1.96
N LEU A 55 9.48 -5.71 -3.23
CA LEU A 55 8.66 -5.01 -4.23
C LEU A 55 7.31 -5.75 -4.34
N LEU A 56 6.20 -5.06 -4.08
CA LEU A 56 4.86 -5.67 -4.10
C LEU A 56 4.18 -5.52 -5.45
N PHE A 57 4.44 -4.42 -6.15
CA PHE A 57 3.85 -4.16 -7.46
C PHE A 57 4.89 -3.70 -8.46
N ASP A 58 4.93 -4.36 -9.61
CA ASP A 58 5.62 -3.87 -10.78
C ASP A 58 4.87 -2.66 -11.34
N ARG A 59 5.63 -1.60 -11.65
CA ARG A 59 5.08 -0.31 -12.12
C ARG A 59 5.28 -0.14 -13.61
#